data_AF-A0A0D1E148-F1
#
_entry.id   AF-A0A0D1E148-F1
#
_cell.length_a   1.000
_cell.length_b   1.000
_cell.length_c   1.000
_cell.angle_alpha   90.00
_cell.angle_beta   90.00
_cell.angle_gamma   90.00
#
_symmetry.space_group_name_H-M   'P 1'
#
loop_
_entity.id
_entity.type
_entity.pdbx_description
1 polymer ?
#
loop_
_entity_poly.entity_id
_entity_poly.type
_entity_poly.pdbx_seq_one_letter_code
_entity_poly.pdbx_strand_id
1 'polypeptide(L)'
;MPRRKIGADLKEALCKLYEAGDISADTIEKHGIMSRATFFRNLKMYKTGASLEQRYSTGRKTNADKLKQQERQQLDALQPAHLSHLELVLLLDDVDKSAQASTALRKKRRGKEAAGGYRKKEASKVSNIDDPTHDPTPAGEDSASESDVDVDERSSLANQQALDRMVRAARSFISTSNGGSSADIDSLANPDDSHYSHSNRGGLFVVRCRGDNESRDGDASIVAAAALRSLIWTPEIYQALGRSYANRSIDKICNLAQLHVDPAWRRKGIGRWLVRVAELKASKLGFSQLYTQCDTDKIELLSFWRATGLNEFTRLNHVARLEKAIFSAAAASSSPRLAHSLSVTARMERGDQEPSSRSNSKKRRIDTTDLRDGYQPDSNPRPDIPQGFQIDPHIPLDPSLSLSSPSRTSVQAAAAATVGALNDVAFPASSKPAYPALPAALGVDPSTFSAQLDS
;
A
#
# COMPACT_ATOMS: atom_id res chain seq x y z
N MET A 1 -5.09 -34.09 -24.31
CA MET A 1 -5.14 -32.61 -24.45
C MET A 1 -5.26 -31.97 -23.07
N PRO A 2 -4.44 -30.95 -22.75
CA PRO A 2 -4.56 -30.21 -21.49
C PRO A 2 -5.92 -29.50 -21.42
N ARG A 3 -6.73 -29.80 -20.41
CA ARG A 3 -8.01 -29.11 -20.19
C ARG A 3 -7.73 -27.68 -19.73
N ARG A 4 -7.99 -26.70 -20.61
CA ARG A 4 -7.92 -25.29 -20.23
C ARG A 4 -9.00 -25.01 -19.18
N LYS A 5 -8.63 -24.33 -18.09
CA LYS A 5 -9.60 -23.94 -17.06
C LYS A 5 -10.54 -22.89 -17.66
N ILE A 6 -11.82 -23.22 -17.72
CA ILE A 6 -12.86 -22.27 -18.13
C ILE A 6 -13.16 -21.32 -16.98
N GLY A 7 -13.10 -20.02 -17.25
CA GLY A 7 -13.44 -18.94 -16.31
C GLY A 7 -14.88 -19.03 -15.83
N ALA A 8 -15.17 -18.45 -14.66
CA ALA A 8 -16.49 -18.45 -14.04
C ALA A 8 -17.55 -17.79 -14.96
N ASP A 9 -17.21 -16.66 -15.56
CA ASP A 9 -18.08 -15.87 -16.43
C ASP A 9 -18.59 -16.69 -17.62
N LEU A 10 -17.72 -17.50 -18.22
CA LEU A 10 -18.12 -18.36 -19.34
C LEU A 10 -19.07 -19.47 -18.88
N LYS A 11 -18.91 -20.02 -17.66
CA LYS A 11 -19.84 -21.02 -17.12
C LYS A 11 -21.22 -20.42 -16.88
N GLU A 12 -21.27 -19.20 -16.34
CA GLU A 12 -22.52 -18.51 -16.10
C GLU A 12 -23.22 -18.14 -17.41
N ALA A 13 -22.48 -17.62 -18.40
CA ALA A 13 -23.01 -17.33 -19.72
C ALA A 13 -23.58 -18.58 -20.39
N LEU A 14 -22.92 -19.73 -20.27
CA LEU A 14 -23.42 -21.00 -20.80
C LEU A 14 -24.69 -21.48 -20.09
N CYS A 15 -24.83 -21.26 -18.78
CA CYS A 15 -26.06 -21.59 -18.06
C CYS A 15 -27.22 -20.69 -18.53
N LYS A 16 -26.97 -19.38 -18.69
CA LYS A 16 -27.95 -18.41 -19.21
C LYS A 16 -28.42 -18.75 -20.62
N LEU A 17 -27.49 -19.02 -21.53
CA LEU A 17 -27.81 -19.42 -22.90
C LEU A 17 -28.60 -20.74 -22.94
N TYR A 18 -28.30 -21.68 -22.04
CA TYR A 18 -29.04 -22.94 -21.97
C TYR A 18 -30.47 -22.74 -21.47
N GLU A 19 -30.67 -21.89 -20.46
CA GLU A 19 -32.02 -21.55 -19.98
C GLU A 19 -32.82 -20.74 -20.99
N ALA A 20 -32.16 -19.90 -21.79
CA ALA A 20 -32.77 -19.22 -22.92
C ALA A 20 -33.12 -20.17 -24.08
N GLY A 21 -32.62 -21.41 -24.08
CA GLY A 21 -32.79 -22.37 -25.17
C GLY A 21 -31.85 -22.13 -26.36
N ASP A 22 -30.94 -21.16 -26.27
CA ASP A 22 -30.00 -20.79 -27.35
C ASP A 22 -28.89 -21.84 -27.56
N ILE A 23 -28.61 -22.66 -26.54
CA ILE A 23 -27.60 -23.72 -26.61
C ILE A 23 -28.08 -24.99 -25.93
N SER A 24 -27.74 -26.14 -26.52
CA SER A 24 -27.99 -27.46 -25.92
C SER A 24 -26.76 -27.97 -25.16
N ALA A 25 -26.97 -28.84 -24.17
CA ALA A 25 -25.88 -29.48 -23.43
C ALA A 25 -24.97 -30.32 -24.35
N ASP A 26 -25.54 -30.90 -25.41
CA ASP A 26 -24.79 -31.68 -26.41
C ASP A 26 -23.89 -30.80 -27.26
N THR A 27 -24.32 -29.57 -27.56
CA THR A 27 -23.48 -28.56 -28.23
C THR A 27 -22.26 -28.23 -27.37
N ILE A 28 -22.45 -28.02 -26.06
CA ILE A 28 -21.36 -27.70 -25.12
C ILE A 28 -20.32 -28.83 -25.03
N GLU A 29 -20.77 -30.08 -24.98
CA GLU A 29 -19.90 -31.26 -24.92
C GLU A 29 -19.20 -31.53 -26.25
N LYS A 30 -19.91 -31.41 -27.38
CA LYS A 30 -19.36 -31.59 -28.74
C LYS A 30 -18.26 -30.57 -29.04
N HIS A 31 -18.37 -29.34 -28.55
CA HIS A 31 -17.31 -28.34 -28.68
C HIS A 31 -16.16 -28.52 -27.68
N GLY A 32 -16.20 -29.56 -26.84
CA GLY A 32 -15.13 -29.86 -25.88
C GLY A 32 -14.96 -28.80 -24.80
N ILE A 33 -15.98 -27.96 -24.58
CA ILE A 33 -15.95 -26.90 -23.58
C ILE A 33 -15.97 -27.55 -22.20
N MET A 34 -17.01 -28.31 -21.89
CA MET A 34 -17.05 -29.13 -20.66
C MET A 34 -17.91 -30.36 -20.87
N SER A 35 -17.71 -31.38 -20.04
CA SER A 35 -18.56 -32.57 -20.10
C SER A 35 -19.98 -32.25 -19.67
N ARG A 36 -20.95 -32.99 -20.22
CA ARG A 36 -22.38 -32.85 -19.89
C ARG A 36 -22.64 -32.94 -18.38
N ALA A 37 -21.98 -33.86 -17.69
CA ALA A 37 -22.05 -33.98 -16.23
C ALA A 37 -21.53 -32.74 -15.48
N THR A 38 -20.43 -32.14 -15.96
CA THR A 38 -19.89 -30.91 -15.36
C THR A 38 -20.83 -29.73 -15.59
N PHE A 39 -21.42 -29.65 -16.78
CA PHE A 39 -22.39 -28.62 -17.13
C PHE A 39 -23.63 -28.70 -16.25
N PHE A 40 -24.28 -29.86 -16.13
CA PHE A 40 -25.48 -30.01 -15.30
C PHE A 40 -25.20 -29.76 -13.80
N ARG A 41 -24.01 -30.10 -13.31
CA ARG A 41 -23.59 -29.70 -11.96
C ARG A 41 -23.56 -28.18 -11.81
N ASN A 42 -22.98 -27.46 -12.77
CA ASN A 42 -22.94 -25.98 -12.73
C ASN A 42 -24.34 -25.37 -12.93
N LEU A 43 -25.15 -25.92 -13.82
CA LEU A 43 -26.53 -25.48 -14.07
C LEU A 43 -27.42 -25.67 -12.83
N LYS A 44 -27.29 -26.82 -12.13
CA LYS A 44 -27.99 -27.04 -10.87
C LYS A 44 -27.61 -25.98 -9.84
N MET A 45 -26.31 -25.66 -9.74
CA MET A 45 -25.84 -24.60 -8.84
C MET A 45 -26.39 -23.23 -9.23
N TYR A 46 -26.39 -22.90 -10.52
CA TYR A 46 -26.94 -21.67 -11.06
C TYR A 46 -28.43 -21.51 -10.71
N LYS A 47 -29.24 -22.55 -10.94
CA LYS A 47 -30.68 -22.57 -10.62
C LYS A 47 -31.00 -22.44 -9.13
N THR A 48 -30.11 -22.93 -8.25
CA THR A 48 -30.32 -22.82 -6.80
C THR A 48 -30.08 -21.40 -6.25
N GLY A 49 -29.83 -20.40 -7.09
CA GLY A 49 -29.56 -19.02 -6.66
C GLY A 49 -28.22 -18.86 -5.93
N ALA A 50 -27.50 -19.95 -5.68
CA ALA A 50 -26.11 -19.96 -5.26
C ALA A 50 -25.26 -19.44 -6.42
N SER A 51 -25.25 -18.12 -6.58
CA SER A 51 -24.45 -17.43 -7.58
C SER A 51 -23.04 -18.03 -7.59
N LEU A 52 -22.51 -18.28 -8.78
CA LEU A 52 -21.15 -18.80 -8.91
C LEU A 52 -20.14 -17.83 -8.29
N GLU A 53 -20.46 -16.52 -8.23
CA GLU A 53 -19.72 -15.50 -7.49
C GLU A 53 -19.80 -15.70 -5.97
N GLN A 54 -20.95 -16.17 -5.45
CA GLN A 54 -21.12 -16.51 -4.03
C GLN A 54 -20.20 -17.66 -3.58
N ARG A 55 -19.71 -18.48 -4.52
CA ARG A 55 -18.66 -19.48 -4.26
C ARG A 55 -17.23 -18.94 -4.30
N TYR A 56 -16.99 -17.78 -4.89
CA TYR A 56 -15.78 -17.01 -4.58
C TYR A 56 -15.92 -16.29 -3.24
N SER A 57 -17.16 -16.04 -2.81
CA SER A 57 -17.54 -15.58 -1.47
C SER A 57 -17.75 -16.71 -0.44
N THR A 58 -17.30 -17.96 -0.67
CA THR A 58 -17.34 -19.01 0.38
C THR A 58 -16.21 -18.83 1.40
N GLY A 59 -16.01 -17.64 1.98
CA GLY A 59 -15.06 -17.38 3.09
C GLY A 59 -13.59 -17.80 2.88
N ARG A 60 -13.23 -18.35 1.72
CA ARG A 60 -11.90 -18.83 1.37
C ARG A 60 -11.17 -17.63 0.81
N LYS A 61 -10.56 -16.87 1.72
CA LYS A 61 -9.57 -15.82 1.44
C LYS A 61 -8.73 -16.25 0.25
N THR A 62 -8.76 -15.45 -0.83
CA THR A 62 -7.94 -15.71 -2.01
C THR A 62 -6.47 -15.71 -1.60
N ASN A 63 -5.58 -16.28 -2.44
CA ASN A 63 -4.15 -16.19 -2.14
C ASN A 63 -3.67 -14.73 -2.05
N ALA A 64 -4.31 -13.81 -2.79
CA ALA A 64 -4.07 -12.38 -2.67
C ALA A 64 -4.52 -11.84 -1.30
N ASP A 65 -5.70 -12.20 -0.81
CA ASP A 65 -6.18 -11.77 0.52
C ASP A 65 -5.31 -12.31 1.65
N LYS A 66 -4.84 -13.56 1.52
CA LYS A 66 -3.90 -14.15 2.48
C LYS A 66 -2.57 -13.41 2.50
N LEU A 67 -2.04 -13.06 1.32
CA LEU A 67 -0.80 -12.31 1.20
C LEU A 67 -0.96 -10.90 1.77
N LYS A 68 -2.09 -10.23 1.50
CA LYS A 68 -2.44 -8.93 2.12
C LYS A 68 -2.58 -9.01 3.63
N GLN A 69 -3.27 -10.04 4.15
CA GLN A 69 -3.41 -10.25 5.58
C GLN A 69 -2.05 -10.52 6.23
N GLN A 70 -1.19 -11.31 5.59
CA GLN A 70 0.18 -11.54 6.03
C GLN A 70 0.99 -10.24 6.01
N GLU A 71 0.82 -9.39 4.98
CA GLU A 71 1.47 -8.09 4.91
C GLU A 71 1.03 -7.18 6.05
N ARG A 72 -0.26 -7.10 6.31
CA ARG A 72 -0.81 -6.36 7.43
C ARG A 72 -0.29 -6.87 8.77
N GLN A 73 -0.28 -8.19 8.99
CA GLN A 73 0.30 -8.80 10.19
C GLN A 73 1.78 -8.46 10.38
N GLN A 74 2.56 -8.41 9.30
CA GLN A 74 3.97 -8.01 9.37
C GLN A 74 4.12 -6.51 9.69
N LEU A 75 3.25 -5.65 9.16
CA LEU A 75 3.23 -4.22 9.50
C LEU A 75 2.83 -3.99 10.95
N ASP A 76 1.79 -4.68 11.43
CA ASP A 76 1.33 -4.64 12.81
C ASP A 76 2.41 -5.15 13.77
N ALA A 77 3.16 -6.19 13.38
CA ALA A 77 4.28 -6.71 14.17
C ALA A 77 5.46 -5.72 14.31
N LEU A 78 5.58 -4.73 13.42
CA LEU A 78 6.58 -3.67 13.53
C LEU A 78 6.17 -2.56 14.49
N GLN A 79 4.90 -2.52 14.92
CA GLN A 79 4.38 -1.49 15.81
C GLN A 79 4.98 -1.62 17.21
N PRO A 80 5.66 -0.58 17.73
CA PRO A 80 6.13 -0.58 19.10
C PRO A 80 4.96 -0.64 20.09
N ALA A 81 5.08 -1.45 21.15
CA ALA A 81 4.00 -1.65 22.12
C ALA A 81 3.51 -0.34 22.77
N HIS A 82 4.41 0.61 23.02
CA HIS A 82 4.09 1.94 23.58
C HIS A 82 3.36 2.86 22.59
N LEU A 83 3.32 2.52 21.30
CA LEU A 83 2.61 3.24 20.24
C LEU A 83 1.31 2.53 19.82
N SER A 84 0.79 1.61 20.62
CA SER A 84 -0.46 0.85 20.35
C SER A 84 -1.73 1.71 20.25
N HIS A 85 -1.67 2.95 20.76
CA HIS A 85 -2.72 3.96 20.62
C HIS A 85 -2.67 4.70 19.28
N LEU A 86 -1.65 4.45 18.46
CA LEU A 86 -1.55 4.96 17.09
C LEU A 86 -1.97 3.89 16.09
N GLU A 87 -2.48 4.32 14.96
CA GLU A 87 -2.85 3.47 13.83
C GLU A 87 -2.01 3.86 12.61
N LEU A 88 -1.40 2.87 11.96
CA LEU A 88 -0.72 3.01 10.68
C LEU A 88 -1.70 2.70 9.55
N VAL A 89 -1.91 3.65 8.65
CA VAL A 89 -2.77 3.52 7.48
C VAL A 89 -1.93 3.66 6.20
N LEU A 90 -2.12 2.73 5.26
CA LEU A 90 -1.53 2.80 3.91
C LEU A 90 -2.58 3.34 2.93
N LEU A 91 -2.36 4.55 2.41
CA LEU A 91 -3.39 5.33 1.70
C LEU A 91 -3.56 5.03 0.21
N LEU A 92 -2.55 4.46 -0.45
CA LEU A 92 -2.55 4.27 -1.91
C LEU A 92 -2.22 2.82 -2.28
N ASP A 93 -2.75 1.89 -1.49
CA ASP A 93 -2.70 0.46 -1.83
C ASP A 93 -3.76 0.17 -2.90
N ASP A 94 -3.47 -0.73 -3.85
CA ASP A 94 -4.34 -1.07 -5.01
C ASP A 94 -5.67 -1.79 -4.62
N VAL A 95 -6.13 -1.60 -3.38
CA VAL A 95 -7.17 -2.39 -2.72
C VAL A 95 -8.52 -2.29 -3.45
N ASP A 96 -8.84 -1.15 -4.04
CA ASP A 96 -10.20 -0.89 -4.52
C ASP A 96 -10.40 -1.04 -6.03
N LYS A 97 -9.33 -1.11 -6.83
CA LYS A 97 -9.46 -1.31 -8.29
C LYS A 97 -10.13 -2.64 -8.64
N SER A 98 -9.89 -3.69 -7.85
CA SER A 98 -10.51 -5.01 -8.10
C SER A 98 -12.01 -5.01 -7.83
N ALA A 99 -12.49 -4.25 -6.85
CA ALA A 99 -13.91 -4.12 -6.54
C ALA A 99 -14.61 -3.20 -7.55
N GLN A 100 -14.01 -2.06 -7.90
CA GLN A 100 -14.58 -1.09 -8.85
C GLN A 100 -14.61 -1.59 -10.31
N ALA A 101 -13.62 -2.37 -10.74
CA ALA A 101 -13.64 -2.95 -12.08
C ALA A 101 -14.83 -3.91 -12.29
N SER A 102 -15.27 -4.59 -11.23
CA SER A 102 -16.41 -5.51 -11.29
C SER A 102 -17.76 -4.79 -11.42
N THR A 103 -17.90 -3.59 -10.83
CA THR A 103 -19.14 -2.80 -10.89
C THR A 103 -19.25 -1.98 -12.19
N ALA A 104 -18.14 -1.46 -12.72
CA ALA A 104 -18.13 -0.72 -13.98
C ALA A 104 -18.56 -1.58 -15.20
N LEU A 105 -18.21 -2.87 -15.21
CA LEU A 105 -18.64 -3.82 -16.24
C LEU A 105 -20.14 -4.11 -16.20
N ARG A 106 -20.79 -4.00 -15.03
CA ARG A 106 -22.24 -4.20 -14.89
C ARG A 106 -23.06 -3.03 -15.44
N LYS A 107 -22.60 -1.78 -15.26
CA LYS A 107 -23.33 -0.58 -15.77
C LYS A 107 -23.39 -0.52 -17.30
N LYS A 108 -22.43 -1.11 -18.03
CA LYS A 108 -22.46 -1.15 -19.50
C LYS A 108 -23.53 -2.09 -20.08
N ARG A 109 -24.09 -3.02 -19.30
CA ARG A 109 -25.11 -3.97 -19.77
C ARG A 109 -26.57 -3.52 -19.61
N ARG A 110 -26.85 -2.49 -18.80
CA ARG A 110 -28.23 -1.98 -18.62
C ARG A 110 -28.66 -0.88 -19.62
N GLY A 111 -27.78 -0.45 -20.51
CA GLY A 111 -28.06 0.63 -21.47
C GLY A 111 -28.62 0.21 -22.83
N LYS A 112 -28.97 -1.07 -23.06
CA LYS A 112 -29.37 -1.57 -24.40
C LYS A 112 -30.77 -2.18 -24.49
N GLU A 113 -31.65 -1.83 -23.55
CA GLU A 113 -33.08 -2.23 -23.58
C GLU A 113 -33.98 -1.03 -23.29
N ALA A 114 -33.87 0.01 -24.10
CA ALA A 114 -34.89 1.08 -24.20
C ALA A 114 -34.77 1.80 -25.55
N ALA A 115 -34.88 1.05 -26.65
CA ALA A 115 -35.13 1.60 -27.98
C ALA A 115 -36.29 0.82 -28.61
N GLY A 116 -37.43 0.82 -27.91
CA GLY A 116 -38.71 0.38 -28.43
C GLY A 116 -39.46 1.55 -29.05
N GLY A 117 -39.60 1.51 -30.38
CA GLY A 117 -40.89 1.71 -31.05
C GLY A 117 -41.44 3.13 -31.20
N TYR A 118 -41.23 3.73 -32.37
CA TYR A 118 -42.21 4.64 -32.99
C TYR A 118 -42.89 3.96 -34.19
N ARG A 119 -44.15 3.57 -33.95
CA ARG A 119 -45.34 3.54 -34.84
C ARG A 119 -45.15 3.40 -36.36
N LYS A 120 -45.68 2.30 -36.91
CA LYS A 120 -46.68 2.36 -38.01
C LYS A 120 -47.43 1.02 -38.12
N LYS A 121 -48.73 1.01 -37.82
CA LYS A 121 -49.64 -0.11 -38.12
C LYS A 121 -50.81 0.45 -38.93
N GLU A 122 -50.89 0.02 -40.18
CA GLU A 122 -51.99 0.27 -41.10
C GLU A 122 -53.04 -0.85 -40.99
N ALA A 123 -54.27 -0.53 -41.37
CA ALA A 123 -55.51 -1.22 -41.06
C ALA A 123 -55.81 -2.46 -41.92
N SER A 124 -56.67 -3.35 -41.40
CA SER A 124 -57.76 -4.12 -42.05
C SER A 124 -58.31 -5.11 -41.00
N LYS A 125 -59.48 -4.87 -40.38
CA LYS A 125 -60.85 -5.26 -40.77
C LYS A 125 -61.06 -6.78 -40.89
N VAL A 126 -61.92 -7.35 -40.04
CA VAL A 126 -63.12 -8.20 -40.37
C VAL A 126 -63.63 -9.00 -39.13
N SER A 127 -64.95 -8.83 -38.90
CA SER A 127 -66.00 -9.68 -38.28
C SER A 127 -65.98 -10.18 -36.81
N ASN A 128 -66.98 -9.66 -36.05
CA ASN A 128 -68.03 -10.31 -35.24
C ASN A 128 -67.89 -11.77 -34.78
N ILE A 129 -68.17 -12.02 -33.49
CA ILE A 129 -69.37 -12.72 -32.97
C ILE A 129 -69.42 -12.56 -31.43
N ASP A 130 -70.64 -12.36 -30.92
CA ASP A 130 -71.06 -12.23 -29.53
C ASP A 130 -70.80 -13.48 -28.67
N ASP A 131 -70.48 -13.32 -27.38
CA ASP A 131 -71.24 -13.89 -26.24
C ASP A 131 -70.68 -13.37 -24.89
N PRO A 132 -71.51 -13.08 -23.86
CA PRO A 132 -71.07 -12.55 -22.56
C PRO A 132 -70.91 -13.67 -21.52
N THR A 133 -70.60 -13.29 -20.28
CA THR A 133 -70.66 -14.06 -19.01
C THR A 133 -69.31 -14.57 -18.46
N HIS A 134 -68.70 -13.82 -17.53
CA HIS A 134 -68.57 -14.18 -16.10
C HIS A 134 -67.64 -13.23 -15.31
N ASP A 135 -68.22 -12.64 -14.27
CA ASP A 135 -67.79 -12.34 -12.89
C ASP A 135 -66.29 -12.37 -12.42
N PRO A 136 -65.97 -11.64 -11.32
CA PRO A 136 -64.64 -11.16 -10.96
C PRO A 136 -63.87 -12.07 -9.99
N THR A 137 -62.55 -11.96 -10.03
CA THR A 137 -61.66 -12.32 -8.92
C THR A 137 -60.53 -11.30 -8.78
N PRO A 138 -60.44 -10.54 -7.67
CA PRO A 138 -59.23 -9.85 -7.26
C PRO A 138 -58.51 -10.73 -6.24
N ALA A 139 -57.48 -11.47 -6.64
CA ALA A 139 -56.70 -12.27 -5.71
C ALA A 139 -55.25 -12.40 -6.19
N GLY A 140 -54.34 -11.94 -5.33
CA GLY A 140 -52.96 -12.40 -5.25
C GLY A 140 -52.01 -11.72 -6.23
N GLU A 141 -50.77 -11.45 -5.90
CA GLU A 141 -49.96 -11.79 -4.74
C GLU A 141 -48.75 -10.84 -4.77
N ASP A 142 -48.22 -10.62 -3.57
CA ASP A 142 -47.11 -9.74 -3.25
C ASP A 142 -45.90 -9.95 -4.16
N SER A 143 -45.63 -8.99 -5.04
CA SER A 143 -44.36 -8.88 -5.76
C SER A 143 -43.45 -7.86 -5.06
N ALA A 144 -43.19 -8.08 -3.77
CA ALA A 144 -42.16 -7.40 -3.01
C ALA A 144 -40.79 -7.94 -3.43
N SER A 145 -40.29 -7.45 -4.57
CA SER A 145 -38.94 -7.73 -5.03
C SER A 145 -37.96 -6.87 -4.23
N GLU A 146 -37.53 -7.40 -3.08
CA GLU A 146 -36.56 -6.77 -2.19
C GLU A 146 -35.22 -6.56 -2.93
N SER A 147 -34.93 -5.30 -3.24
CA SER A 147 -33.74 -4.85 -3.96
C SER A 147 -32.54 -4.82 -3.02
N ASP A 148 -32.00 -6.00 -2.68
CA ASP A 148 -30.85 -6.17 -1.77
C ASP A 148 -29.48 -5.80 -2.41
N VAL A 149 -29.50 -5.07 -3.54
CA VAL A 149 -28.31 -4.73 -4.34
C VAL A 149 -27.73 -3.36 -3.97
N ASP A 150 -28.48 -2.53 -3.24
CA ASP A 150 -28.11 -1.11 -3.01
C ASP A 150 -27.21 -0.88 -1.78
N VAL A 151 -27.06 -1.86 -0.89
CA VAL A 151 -26.29 -1.70 0.37
C VAL A 151 -24.77 -1.64 0.12
N ASP A 152 -24.27 -2.43 -0.83
CA ASP A 152 -22.83 -2.51 -1.14
C ASP A 152 -22.30 -1.28 -1.91
N GLU A 153 -23.15 -0.61 -2.71
CA GLU A 153 -22.74 0.62 -3.40
C GLU A 153 -22.55 1.79 -2.41
N ARG A 154 -23.39 1.87 -1.37
CA ARG A 154 -23.28 2.95 -0.37
C ARG A 154 -22.03 2.82 0.49
N SER A 155 -21.68 1.61 0.90
CA SER A 155 -20.49 1.36 1.72
C SER A 155 -19.20 1.62 0.94
N SER A 156 -19.13 1.22 -0.33
CA SER A 156 -17.98 1.49 -1.20
C SER A 156 -17.79 2.99 -1.48
N LEU A 157 -18.87 3.74 -1.72
CA LEU A 157 -18.80 5.20 -1.87
C LEU A 157 -18.35 5.90 -0.59
N ALA A 158 -18.82 5.46 0.58
CA ALA A 158 -18.39 6.03 1.86
C ALA A 158 -16.90 5.78 2.13
N ASN A 159 -16.40 4.57 1.81
CA ASN A 159 -14.98 4.25 1.92
C ASN A 159 -14.12 5.09 0.97
N GLN A 160 -14.56 5.28 -0.28
CA GLN A 160 -13.86 6.15 -1.23
C GLN A 160 -13.78 7.59 -0.72
N GLN A 161 -14.90 8.14 -0.24
CA GLN A 161 -14.91 9.50 0.33
C GLN A 161 -14.00 9.62 1.55
N ALA A 162 -13.94 8.62 2.41
CA ALA A 162 -13.05 8.59 3.56
C ALA A 162 -11.56 8.58 3.12
N LEU A 163 -11.25 7.80 2.08
CA LEU A 163 -9.90 7.74 1.50
C LEU A 163 -9.50 9.09 0.91
N ASP A 164 -10.37 9.69 0.09
CA ASP A 164 -10.11 10.99 -0.54
C ASP A 164 -9.88 12.10 0.50
N ARG A 165 -10.65 12.09 1.60
CA ARG A 165 -10.43 12.99 2.74
C ARG A 165 -9.07 12.76 3.37
N MET A 166 -8.69 11.51 3.58
CA MET A 166 -7.41 11.18 4.23
C MET A 166 -6.20 11.50 3.33
N VAL A 167 -6.31 11.32 2.01
CA VAL A 167 -5.29 11.75 1.05
C VAL A 167 -5.16 13.28 1.06
N ARG A 168 -6.29 14.02 1.11
CA ARG A 168 -6.27 15.49 1.23
C ARG A 168 -5.62 15.95 2.54
N ALA A 169 -5.97 15.31 3.66
CA ALA A 169 -5.35 15.57 4.95
C ALA A 169 -3.85 15.29 4.91
N ALA A 170 -3.43 14.15 4.36
CA ALA A 170 -2.03 13.79 4.21
C ALA A 170 -1.25 14.80 3.34
N ARG A 171 -1.87 15.26 2.24
CA ARG A 171 -1.32 16.31 1.38
C ARG A 171 -1.10 17.60 2.18
N SER A 172 -2.12 18.06 2.91
CA SER A 172 -2.01 19.27 3.73
C SER A 172 -0.93 19.15 4.80
N PHE A 173 -0.87 18.01 5.50
CA PHE A 173 0.13 17.72 6.53
C PHE A 173 1.55 17.73 5.96
N ILE A 174 1.75 17.12 4.79
CA ILE A 174 3.02 17.13 4.07
C ILE A 174 3.40 18.55 3.62
N SER A 175 2.45 19.32 3.09
CA SER A 175 2.67 20.69 2.62
C SER A 175 3.11 21.64 3.74
N THR A 176 2.72 21.40 4.99
CA THR A 176 3.24 22.19 6.14
C THR A 176 4.72 21.95 6.41
N SER A 177 5.29 20.84 5.94
CA SER A 177 6.71 20.57 6.08
C SER A 177 7.50 21.33 5.01
N ASN A 178 8.38 22.24 5.44
CA ASN A 178 9.01 23.27 4.63
C ASN A 178 10.11 22.75 3.66
N GLY A 179 9.88 21.65 2.95
CA GLY A 179 10.89 21.01 2.10
C GLY A 179 10.40 20.00 1.07
N GLY A 180 9.09 19.92 0.82
CA GLY A 180 8.56 19.06 -0.25
C GLY A 180 8.77 19.67 -1.64
N SER A 181 9.13 18.84 -2.62
CA SER A 181 9.03 19.22 -4.05
C SER A 181 7.55 19.46 -4.40
N SER A 182 7.22 20.50 -5.15
CA SER A 182 5.83 20.74 -5.58
C SER A 182 5.27 19.56 -6.38
N ALA A 183 6.08 18.98 -7.27
CA ALA A 183 5.70 17.83 -8.10
C ALA A 183 5.28 16.60 -7.29
N ASP A 184 5.87 16.41 -6.11
CA ASP A 184 5.52 15.32 -5.19
C ASP A 184 4.10 15.49 -4.65
N ILE A 185 3.80 16.70 -4.18
CA ILE A 185 2.51 17.10 -3.61
C ILE A 185 1.44 17.13 -4.70
N ASP A 186 1.78 17.52 -5.92
CA ASP A 186 0.87 17.56 -7.07
C ASP A 186 0.50 16.15 -7.55
N SER A 187 1.44 15.18 -7.47
CA SER A 187 1.14 13.78 -7.78
C SER A 187 0.07 13.16 -6.86
N LEU A 188 -0.16 13.73 -5.67
CA LEU A 188 -1.21 13.27 -4.75
C LEU A 188 -2.61 13.77 -5.15
N ALA A 189 -2.72 14.69 -6.11
CA ALA A 189 -4.02 15.15 -6.59
C ALA A 189 -4.79 14.06 -7.35
N ASN A 190 -4.08 13.15 -8.00
CA ASN A 190 -4.63 12.01 -8.73
C ASN A 190 -4.10 10.70 -8.09
N PRO A 191 -4.83 10.05 -7.18
CA PRO A 191 -4.32 8.90 -6.44
C PRO A 191 -3.90 7.73 -7.35
N ASP A 192 -4.57 7.57 -8.50
CA ASP A 192 -4.28 6.53 -9.48
C ASP A 192 -2.94 6.70 -10.21
N ASP A 193 -2.52 7.95 -10.42
CA ASP A 193 -1.28 8.30 -11.13
C ASP A 193 -0.20 8.80 -10.17
N SER A 194 -0.47 8.74 -8.86
CA SER A 194 0.48 9.20 -7.86
C SER A 194 1.79 8.42 -7.92
N HIS A 195 2.92 9.10 -7.76
CA HIS A 195 4.23 8.45 -7.63
C HIS A 195 4.30 7.50 -6.41
N TYR A 196 3.38 7.68 -5.46
CA TYR A 196 3.27 6.91 -4.22
C TYR A 196 2.24 5.78 -4.30
N SER A 197 1.62 5.55 -5.47
CA SER A 197 0.69 4.44 -5.66
C SER A 197 1.42 3.09 -5.72
N HIS A 198 0.74 2.02 -5.28
CA HIS A 198 1.30 0.67 -5.35
C HIS A 198 1.64 0.25 -6.80
N SER A 199 0.79 0.59 -7.77
CA SER A 199 1.03 0.34 -9.20
C SER A 199 2.31 1.01 -9.72
N ASN A 200 2.68 2.16 -9.16
CA ASN A 200 3.92 2.88 -9.48
C ASN A 200 5.10 2.48 -8.59
N ARG A 201 4.99 1.34 -7.88
CA ARG A 201 5.96 0.82 -6.91
C ARG A 201 6.28 1.83 -5.80
N GLY A 202 5.26 2.56 -5.35
CA GLY A 202 5.33 3.50 -4.24
C GLY A 202 4.53 3.05 -3.01
N GLY A 203 4.48 3.93 -2.02
CA GLY A 203 3.58 3.81 -0.87
C GLY A 203 3.52 5.11 -0.07
N LEU A 204 2.32 5.52 0.33
CA LEU A 204 2.08 6.62 1.27
C LEU A 204 1.55 6.07 2.59
N PHE A 205 2.36 6.19 3.63
CA PHE A 205 2.03 5.77 5.00
C PHE A 205 1.65 6.98 5.83
N VAL A 206 0.56 6.85 6.58
CA VAL A 206 0.08 7.85 7.52
C VAL A 206 -0.11 7.22 8.87
N VAL A 207 0.34 7.90 9.92
CA VAL A 207 0.10 7.52 11.31
C VAL A 207 -0.88 8.51 11.90
N ARG A 208 -1.94 8.00 12.53
CA ARG A 208 -2.96 8.80 13.23
C ARG A 208 -3.23 8.23 14.60
N CYS A 209 -3.84 9.02 15.47
CA CYS A 209 -4.35 8.52 16.74
C CYS A 209 -5.55 7.57 16.51
N ARG A 210 -5.58 6.45 17.23
CA ARG A 210 -6.66 5.48 17.16
C ARG A 210 -7.88 6.03 17.91
N GLY A 211 -9.03 6.09 17.24
CA GLY A 211 -10.29 6.58 17.81
C GLY A 211 -10.76 7.93 17.26
N ASP A 212 -9.88 8.70 16.61
CA ASP A 212 -10.21 10.04 16.09
C ASP A 212 -11.00 10.03 14.77
N ASN A 213 -11.60 8.89 14.40
CA ASN A 213 -12.37 8.75 13.16
C ASN A 213 -13.68 9.53 13.16
N GLU A 214 -14.15 10.01 14.32
CA GLU A 214 -15.44 10.71 14.46
C GLU A 214 -15.32 12.24 14.47
N SER A 215 -14.12 12.80 14.32
CA SER A 215 -13.99 14.25 14.19
C SER A 215 -14.75 14.73 12.95
N ARG A 216 -15.89 15.38 13.20
CA ARG A 216 -16.82 15.87 12.19
C ARG A 216 -16.18 16.92 11.27
N ASP A 217 -15.09 17.53 11.72
CA ASP A 217 -14.32 18.54 10.99
C ASP A 217 -13.35 17.94 9.95
N GLY A 218 -13.30 16.61 9.79
CA GLY A 218 -12.62 15.98 8.64
C GLY A 218 -11.09 16.04 8.67
N ASP A 219 -10.50 16.82 9.58
CA ASP A 219 -9.08 16.81 9.86
C ASP A 219 -8.76 15.61 10.74
N ALA A 220 -8.62 14.44 10.11
CA ALA A 220 -7.99 13.30 10.76
C ALA A 220 -6.63 13.78 11.29
N SER A 221 -6.43 13.73 12.61
CA SER A 221 -5.20 14.19 13.26
C SER A 221 -4.03 13.30 12.85
N ILE A 222 -3.41 13.63 11.72
CA ILE A 222 -2.22 12.97 11.22
C ILE A 222 -1.05 13.36 12.11
N VAL A 223 -0.44 12.36 12.74
CA VAL A 223 0.72 12.50 13.63
C VAL A 223 2.03 12.39 12.86
N ALA A 224 2.06 11.53 11.85
CA ALA A 224 3.24 11.35 11.01
C ALA A 224 2.87 10.85 9.63
N ALA A 225 3.73 11.11 8.65
CA ALA A 225 3.61 10.60 7.30
C ALA A 225 4.98 10.18 6.75
N ALA A 226 4.99 9.13 5.94
CA ALA A 226 6.16 8.70 5.19
C ALA A 226 5.76 8.37 3.75
N ALA A 227 6.52 8.90 2.79
CA ALA A 227 6.25 8.74 1.37
C ALA A 227 7.42 8.04 0.68
N LEU A 228 7.10 6.91 0.05
CA LEU A 228 8.03 6.01 -0.61
C LEU A 228 7.72 5.97 -2.11
N ARG A 229 8.73 6.08 -2.97
CA ARG A 229 8.55 5.97 -4.42
C ARG A 229 9.77 5.33 -5.09
N SER A 230 9.60 4.84 -6.31
CA SER A 230 10.72 4.43 -7.15
C SER A 230 11.60 5.63 -7.53
N LEU A 231 12.92 5.45 -7.59
CA LEU A 231 13.86 6.52 -8.00
C LEU A 231 13.67 6.94 -9.48
N ILE A 232 12.98 6.13 -10.29
CA ILE A 232 12.66 6.44 -11.70
C ILE A 232 11.87 7.75 -11.87
N TRP A 233 11.15 8.17 -10.84
CA TRP A 233 10.35 9.41 -10.83
C TRP A 233 11.20 10.66 -10.56
N THR A 234 12.49 10.49 -10.27
CA THR A 234 13.45 11.58 -10.07
C THR A 234 14.78 11.22 -10.75
N PRO A 235 14.78 11.09 -12.09
CA PRO A 235 15.95 10.64 -12.84
C PRO A 235 17.16 11.58 -12.69
N GLU A 236 16.94 12.85 -12.37
CA GLU A 236 17.98 13.86 -12.16
C GLU A 236 18.90 13.47 -10.99
N ILE A 237 18.32 12.87 -9.94
CA ILE A 237 19.08 12.37 -8.79
C ILE A 237 20.00 11.23 -9.23
N TYR A 238 19.49 10.30 -10.03
CA TYR A 238 20.28 9.18 -10.52
C TYR A 238 21.41 9.64 -11.45
N GLN A 239 21.13 10.61 -12.34
CA GLN A 239 22.12 11.20 -13.23
C GLN A 239 23.22 11.94 -12.46
N ALA A 240 22.86 12.76 -11.46
CA ALA A 240 23.80 13.46 -10.61
C ALA A 240 24.73 12.51 -9.83
N LEU A 241 24.22 11.32 -9.50
CA LEU A 241 24.94 10.29 -8.74
C LEU A 241 25.61 9.24 -9.64
N GLY A 242 25.63 9.45 -10.96
CA GLY A 242 25.90 8.41 -11.96
C GLY A 242 27.14 7.53 -11.72
N ARG A 243 28.21 8.05 -11.11
CA ARG A 243 29.39 7.24 -10.74
C ARG A 243 29.11 6.25 -9.61
N SER A 244 28.35 6.65 -8.60
CA SER A 244 27.96 5.80 -7.46
C SER A 244 26.94 4.73 -7.86
N TYR A 245 26.14 4.99 -8.89
CA TYR A 245 25.10 4.08 -9.39
C TYR A 245 25.45 3.35 -10.69
N ALA A 246 26.67 3.45 -11.20
CA ALA A 246 27.07 2.86 -12.50
C ALA A 246 26.75 1.36 -12.64
N ASN A 247 26.76 0.60 -11.53
CA ASN A 247 26.52 -0.85 -11.52
C ASN A 247 25.12 -1.24 -11.00
N ARG A 248 24.21 -0.28 -10.82
CA ARG A 248 22.91 -0.49 -10.17
C ARG A 248 21.81 0.06 -11.05
N SER A 249 20.75 -0.71 -11.23
CA SER A 249 19.61 -0.22 -12.01
C SER A 249 18.72 0.70 -11.19
N ILE A 250 18.30 1.82 -11.78
CA ILE A 250 17.44 2.83 -11.16
C ILE A 250 16.12 2.26 -10.64
N ASP A 251 15.60 1.20 -11.27
CA ASP A 251 14.39 0.49 -10.86
C ASP A 251 14.56 -0.34 -9.58
N LYS A 252 15.80 -0.56 -9.11
CA LYS A 252 16.11 -1.29 -7.87
C LYS A 252 16.31 -0.39 -6.67
N ILE A 253 16.24 0.92 -6.86
CA ILE A 253 16.45 1.91 -5.81
C ILE A 253 15.11 2.56 -5.44
N CYS A 254 14.76 2.46 -4.17
CA CYS A 254 13.58 3.09 -3.60
C CYS A 254 13.97 4.41 -2.92
N ASN A 255 13.26 5.49 -3.21
CA ASN A 255 13.46 6.79 -2.60
C ASN A 255 12.44 7.00 -1.47
N LEU A 256 12.92 7.11 -0.23
CA LEU A 256 12.15 7.64 0.89
C LEU A 256 12.14 9.17 0.77
N ALA A 257 11.20 9.65 -0.04
CA ALA A 257 11.12 11.04 -0.47
C ALA A 257 10.77 11.98 0.69
N GLN A 258 9.91 11.51 1.60
CA GLN A 258 9.45 12.30 2.73
C GLN A 258 9.28 11.43 3.97
N LEU A 259 9.66 12.01 5.11
CA LEU A 259 9.37 11.50 6.45
C LEU A 259 9.10 12.70 7.34
N HIS A 260 7.85 12.87 7.73
CA HIS A 260 7.42 13.97 8.59
C HIS A 260 6.78 13.41 9.86
N VAL A 261 7.15 13.98 11.01
CA VAL A 261 6.57 13.67 12.31
C VAL A 261 6.23 15.00 12.97
N ASP A 262 4.97 15.10 13.42
CA ASP A 262 4.47 16.25 14.16
C ASP A 262 5.42 16.59 15.32
N PRO A 263 5.81 17.86 15.51
CA PRO A 263 6.67 18.30 16.60
C PRO A 263 6.30 17.75 17.98
N ALA A 264 5.01 17.68 18.33
CA ALA A 264 4.52 17.17 19.61
C ALA A 264 4.74 15.66 19.80
N TRP A 265 5.03 14.96 18.70
CA TRP A 265 5.22 13.51 18.65
C TRP A 265 6.66 13.09 18.33
N ARG A 266 7.57 14.05 18.16
CA ARG A 266 9.00 13.77 17.96
C ARG A 266 9.59 13.06 19.19
N ARG A 267 10.68 12.33 18.95
CA ARG A 267 11.42 11.55 19.96
C ARG A 267 10.64 10.42 20.63
N LYS A 268 9.38 10.14 20.24
CA LYS A 268 8.60 8.97 20.70
C LYS A 268 8.88 7.66 19.92
N GLY A 269 9.87 7.67 19.02
CA GLY A 269 10.26 6.51 18.21
C GLY A 269 9.46 6.30 16.92
N ILE A 270 8.48 7.15 16.61
CA ILE A 270 7.62 7.04 15.42
C ILE A 270 8.43 7.07 14.11
N GLY A 271 9.42 7.95 14.00
CA GLY A 271 10.28 8.01 12.81
C GLY A 271 11.02 6.70 12.55
N ARG A 272 11.57 6.06 13.59
CA ARG A 272 12.24 4.75 13.45
C ARG A 272 11.26 3.65 13.05
N TRP A 273 10.04 3.68 13.59
CA TRP A 273 8.97 2.75 13.21
C TRP A 273 8.61 2.89 11.73
N LEU A 274 8.40 4.12 11.24
CA LEU A 274 8.09 4.39 9.83
C LEU A 274 9.21 3.99 8.88
N VAL A 275 10.48 4.17 9.26
CA VAL A 275 11.62 3.70 8.45
C VAL A 275 11.61 2.18 8.31
N ARG A 276 11.32 1.43 9.37
CA ARG A 276 11.19 -0.05 9.29
C ARG A 276 10.02 -0.48 8.43
N VAL A 277 8.90 0.24 8.50
CA VAL A 277 7.73 0.02 7.63
C VAL A 277 8.11 0.26 6.16
N ALA A 278 8.81 1.35 5.87
CA ALA A 278 9.29 1.67 4.53
C ALA A 278 10.26 0.61 4.00
N GLU A 279 11.19 0.12 4.83
CA GLU A 279 12.10 -0.97 4.47
C GLU A 279 11.35 -2.26 4.12
N LEU A 280 10.35 -2.65 4.93
CA LEU A 280 9.53 -3.82 4.67
C LEU A 280 8.75 -3.67 3.35
N LYS A 281 8.13 -2.52 3.11
CA LYS A 281 7.39 -2.29 1.86
C LYS A 281 8.32 -2.25 0.65
N ALA A 282 9.46 -1.58 0.77
CA ALA A 282 10.45 -1.52 -0.30
C ALA A 282 10.97 -2.92 -0.67
N SER A 283 11.20 -3.79 0.33
CA SER A 283 11.54 -5.20 0.14
C SER A 283 10.47 -5.96 -0.66
N LYS A 284 9.19 -5.77 -0.32
CA LYS A 284 8.05 -6.39 -1.02
C LYS A 284 7.88 -5.89 -2.45
N LEU A 285 8.21 -4.63 -2.70
CA LEU A 285 8.18 -4.01 -4.02
C LEU A 285 9.42 -4.37 -4.87
N GLY A 286 10.30 -5.25 -4.36
CA GLY A 286 11.46 -5.77 -5.07
C GLY A 286 12.62 -4.78 -5.20
N PHE A 287 12.68 -3.76 -4.34
CA PHE A 287 13.83 -2.87 -4.26
C PHE A 287 14.96 -3.53 -3.47
N SER A 288 16.21 -3.26 -3.87
CA SER A 288 17.40 -3.73 -3.16
C SER A 288 18.01 -2.64 -2.28
N GLN A 289 17.61 -1.37 -2.46
CA GLN A 289 18.19 -0.22 -1.76
C GLN A 289 17.11 0.78 -1.37
N LEU A 290 17.25 1.34 -0.18
CA LEU A 290 16.50 2.48 0.31
C LEU A 290 17.41 3.70 0.32
N TYR A 291 17.03 4.71 -0.44
CA TYR A 291 17.73 5.97 -0.61
C TYR A 291 16.99 7.10 0.10
N THR A 292 17.72 8.02 0.71
CA THR A 292 17.17 9.30 1.15
C THR A 292 18.24 10.40 1.08
N GLN A 293 17.81 11.65 1.25
CA GLN A 293 18.69 12.81 1.26
C GLN A 293 18.39 13.66 2.50
N CYS A 294 19.44 14.28 3.04
CA CYS A 294 19.33 15.18 4.17
C CYS A 294 20.29 16.36 3.99
N ASP A 295 19.86 17.53 4.41
CA ASP A 295 20.73 18.70 4.54
C ASP A 295 21.88 18.39 5.53
N THR A 296 23.10 18.77 5.17
CA THR A 296 24.29 18.56 6.00
C THR A 296 24.27 19.37 7.28
N ASP A 297 23.54 20.49 7.28
CA ASP A 297 23.47 21.40 8.42
C ASP A 297 22.55 20.86 9.52
N LYS A 298 21.69 19.88 9.18
CA LYS A 298 20.76 19.21 10.11
C LYS A 298 21.44 18.01 10.77
N ILE A 299 22.41 18.27 11.65
CA ILE A 299 23.22 17.26 12.34
C ILE A 299 22.35 16.23 13.08
N GLU A 300 21.28 16.69 13.76
CA GLU A 300 20.35 15.79 14.46
C GLU A 300 19.70 14.79 13.49
N LEU A 301 19.30 15.26 12.31
CA LEU A 301 18.65 14.42 11.30
C LEU A 301 19.64 13.43 10.68
N LEU A 302 20.89 13.83 10.45
CA LEU A 302 21.96 12.91 10.04
C LEU A 302 22.21 11.82 11.09
N SER A 303 22.25 12.19 12.37
CA SER A 303 22.42 11.23 13.46
C SER A 303 21.26 10.24 13.54
N PHE A 304 20.03 10.71 13.30
CA PHE A 304 18.84 9.87 13.20
C PHE A 304 18.97 8.85 12.07
N TRP A 305 19.35 9.28 10.86
CA TRP A 305 19.48 8.38 9.70
C TRP A 305 20.56 7.31 9.93
N ARG A 306 21.71 7.70 10.47
CA ARG A 306 22.78 6.75 10.83
C ARG A 306 22.30 5.74 11.87
N ALA A 307 21.56 6.17 12.89
CA ALA A 307 20.98 5.28 13.91
C ALA A 307 19.93 4.32 13.34
N THR A 308 19.27 4.66 12.22
CA THR A 308 18.39 3.74 11.48
C THR A 308 19.13 2.79 10.54
N GLY A 309 20.44 2.94 10.41
CA GLY A 309 21.31 2.12 9.54
C GLY A 309 21.42 2.62 8.10
N LEU A 310 21.01 3.86 7.83
CA LEU A 310 21.30 4.51 6.55
C LEU A 310 22.70 5.12 6.61
N ASN A 311 23.55 4.74 5.65
CA ASN A 311 24.92 5.18 5.58
C ASN A 311 25.07 6.28 4.53
N GLU A 312 25.78 7.34 4.88
CA GLU A 312 26.17 8.40 3.94
C GLU A 312 27.20 7.81 2.96
N PHE A 313 26.90 7.88 1.67
CA PHE A 313 27.82 7.39 0.62
C PHE A 313 28.37 8.51 -0.26
N THR A 314 27.70 9.67 -0.30
CA THR A 314 28.21 10.86 -0.96
C THR A 314 27.59 12.13 -0.38
N ARG A 315 28.25 13.26 -0.63
CA ARG A 315 27.82 14.59 -0.21
C ARG A 315 27.97 15.53 -1.39
N LEU A 316 26.88 16.22 -1.75
CA LEU A 316 26.84 17.14 -2.89
C LEU A 316 25.98 18.36 -2.54
N ASN A 317 26.51 19.57 -2.75
CA ASN A 317 25.79 20.83 -2.54
C ASN A 317 25.12 20.96 -1.16
N HIS A 318 25.85 20.68 -0.07
CA HIS A 318 25.31 20.67 1.30
C HIS A 318 24.18 19.65 1.52
N VAL A 319 24.06 18.65 0.66
CA VAL A 319 23.11 17.55 0.82
C VAL A 319 23.88 16.24 0.98
N ALA A 320 23.74 15.63 2.15
CA ALA A 320 24.18 14.26 2.41
C ALA A 320 23.22 13.27 1.75
N ARG A 321 23.79 12.32 1.01
CA ARG A 321 23.05 11.26 0.32
C ARG A 321 23.28 9.96 1.08
N LEU A 322 22.19 9.38 1.57
CA LEU A 322 22.25 8.22 2.44
C LEU A 322 21.52 7.04 1.80
N GLU A 323 22.04 5.85 2.06
CA GLU A 323 21.49 4.61 1.52
C GLU A 323 21.56 3.47 2.54
N LYS A 324 20.60 2.56 2.45
CA LYS A 324 20.60 1.29 3.17
C LYS A 324 20.24 0.15 2.23
N ALA A 325 21.02 -0.93 2.29
CA ALA A 325 20.69 -2.16 1.59
C ALA A 325 19.44 -2.81 2.20
N ILE A 326 18.48 -3.19 1.35
CA ILE A 326 17.26 -3.89 1.73
C ILE A 326 17.46 -5.37 1.41
N PHE A 327 17.27 -6.22 2.42
CA PHE A 327 17.29 -7.66 2.24
C PHE A 327 15.88 -8.16 1.89
N SER A 328 15.78 -8.91 0.79
CA SER A 328 14.54 -9.60 0.45
C SER A 328 14.34 -10.79 1.37
N ALA A 329 13.26 -10.78 2.14
CA ALA A 329 12.90 -11.90 3.03
C ALA A 329 12.71 -13.22 2.24
N ALA A 330 12.38 -13.15 0.95
CA ALA A 330 12.17 -14.31 0.10
C ALA A 330 13.45 -15.12 -0.17
N ALA A 331 14.64 -14.50 -0.10
CA ALA A 331 15.92 -15.19 -0.31
C ALA A 331 16.32 -16.06 0.88
N ALA A 332 15.78 -15.82 2.08
CA ALA A 332 16.13 -16.58 3.28
C ALA A 332 15.47 -17.96 3.34
N SER A 333 14.36 -18.18 2.65
CA SER A 333 13.63 -19.46 2.69
C SER A 333 14.10 -20.49 1.65
N SER A 334 14.94 -20.11 0.69
CA SER A 334 15.43 -21.00 -0.37
C SER A 334 16.85 -21.52 -0.11
N SER A 335 17.40 -21.34 1.10
CA SER A 335 18.67 -21.96 1.43
C SER A 335 18.51 -23.49 1.32
N PRO A 336 19.20 -24.17 0.39
CA PRO A 336 19.15 -25.61 0.33
C PRO A 336 19.64 -26.08 1.69
N ARG A 337 18.84 -26.91 2.36
CA ARG A 337 19.33 -27.70 3.50
C ARG A 337 20.52 -28.49 2.99
N LEU A 338 21.72 -27.93 3.13
CA LEU A 338 22.95 -28.70 3.11
C LEU A 338 22.78 -29.71 4.24
N ALA A 339 22.52 -30.95 3.83
CA ALA A 339 22.49 -32.09 4.72
C ALA A 339 23.86 -32.15 5.39
N HIS A 340 23.97 -31.61 6.60
CA HIS A 340 25.06 -31.92 7.48
C HIS A 340 24.95 -33.39 7.86
N SER A 341 25.64 -34.23 7.09
CA SER A 341 26.13 -35.51 7.57
C SER A 341 27.03 -35.19 8.77
N LEU A 342 26.49 -35.40 9.97
CA LEU A 342 27.29 -35.47 11.18
C LEU A 342 28.18 -36.72 11.04
N SER A 343 29.44 -36.50 10.65
CA SER A 343 30.51 -37.48 10.81
C SER A 343 30.76 -37.65 12.31
N VAL A 344 30.04 -38.61 12.90
CA VAL A 344 30.32 -39.16 14.22
C VAL A 344 31.70 -39.83 14.15
N THR A 345 32.69 -39.24 14.81
CA THR A 345 33.96 -39.88 15.10
C THR A 345 33.71 -41.04 16.08
N ALA A 346 33.85 -42.26 15.57
CA ALA A 346 33.82 -43.49 16.35
C ALA A 346 35.03 -43.52 17.29
N ARG A 347 34.78 -43.42 18.60
CA ARG A 347 35.74 -43.80 19.65
C ARG A 347 35.48 -45.27 19.99
N MET A 348 36.46 -46.11 19.69
CA MET A 348 36.51 -47.52 20.09
C MET A 348 36.45 -47.61 21.62
N GLU A 349 35.48 -48.34 22.15
CA GLU A 349 35.74 -49.25 23.27
C GLU A 349 34.93 -50.54 23.08
N ARG A 350 35.62 -51.62 23.43
CA ARG A 350 35.35 -53.03 23.18
C ARG A 350 34.67 -53.57 24.45
N GLY A 351 33.59 -54.34 24.30
CA GLY A 351 32.96 -55.04 25.43
C GLY A 351 31.79 -55.91 24.97
N ASP A 352 32.00 -57.22 25.02
CA ASP A 352 31.09 -58.29 24.62
C ASP A 352 29.80 -58.38 25.46
N GLN A 353 28.68 -58.79 24.81
CA GLN A 353 27.82 -59.95 25.17
C GLN A 353 26.37 -59.79 24.68
N GLU A 354 26.03 -60.61 23.68
CA GLU A 354 24.83 -61.48 23.49
C GLU A 354 23.36 -61.00 23.69
N PRO A 355 22.40 -61.73 23.06
CA PRO A 355 21.20 -61.13 22.48
C PRO A 355 19.88 -61.54 23.15
N SER A 356 18.88 -60.68 22.98
CA SER A 356 17.43 -60.92 22.91
C SER A 356 16.78 -59.54 23.18
N SER A 357 15.59 -59.16 22.75
CA SER A 357 14.42 -59.86 22.25
C SER A 357 13.52 -58.82 21.58
N ARG A 358 12.67 -59.30 20.67
CA ARG A 358 11.56 -58.59 20.02
C ARG A 358 10.71 -57.81 21.03
N SER A 359 10.26 -56.60 20.66
CA SER A 359 8.91 -56.17 21.07
C SER A 359 8.34 -55.03 20.21
N ASN A 360 7.25 -55.37 19.52
CA ASN A 360 6.31 -54.43 18.92
C ASN A 360 5.47 -53.76 20.03
N SER A 361 5.31 -52.44 20.00
CA SER A 361 4.16 -51.79 20.64
C SER A 361 3.80 -50.50 19.90
N LYS A 362 2.65 -50.46 19.23
CA LYS A 362 1.28 -50.15 19.72
C LYS A 362 0.99 -48.64 19.73
N LYS A 363 0.49 -48.22 18.57
CA LYS A 363 -0.53 -47.18 18.31
C LYS A 363 -1.38 -46.89 19.57
N ARG A 364 -1.21 -45.70 20.16
CA ARG A 364 -2.20 -45.12 21.09
C ARG A 364 -2.88 -43.94 20.40
N ARG A 365 -4.15 -44.16 20.07
CA ARG A 365 -5.14 -43.18 19.65
C ARG A 365 -5.68 -42.55 20.93
N ILE A 366 -5.59 -41.24 21.07
CA ILE A 366 -6.19 -40.51 22.19
C ILE A 366 -7.56 -40.04 21.73
N ASP A 367 -8.60 -40.68 22.24
CA ASP A 367 -9.97 -40.19 22.18
C ASP A 367 -10.13 -39.11 23.25
N THR A 368 -10.56 -37.92 22.81
CA THR A 368 -10.92 -36.79 23.67
C THR A 368 -12.43 -36.88 23.89
N THR A 369 -12.82 -37.26 25.11
CA THR A 369 -14.21 -37.28 25.55
C THR A 369 -14.53 -36.01 26.32
N ASP A 370 -15.72 -35.50 26.02
CA ASP A 370 -16.44 -34.43 26.68
C ASP A 370 -16.44 -34.56 28.21
N LEU A 371 -16.12 -33.47 28.90
CA LEU A 371 -16.73 -33.15 30.19
C LEU A 371 -17.09 -31.67 30.21
N ARG A 372 -18.41 -31.48 30.08
CA ARG A 372 -19.18 -30.27 30.29
C ARG A 372 -19.52 -30.23 31.78
N ASP A 373 -18.94 -29.31 32.53
CA ASP A 373 -19.46 -28.97 33.86
C ASP A 373 -19.46 -27.46 34.05
N GLY A 374 -20.64 -26.97 34.38
CA GLY A 374 -20.90 -25.57 34.64
C GLY A 374 -20.38 -25.17 36.01
N TYR A 375 -19.83 -23.97 36.07
CA TYR A 375 -19.68 -23.23 37.31
C TYR A 375 -20.00 -21.77 37.03
N GLN A 376 -21.12 -21.33 37.60
CA GLN A 376 -21.40 -19.94 37.90
C GLN A 376 -20.56 -19.57 39.13
N PRO A 377 -20.07 -18.32 39.22
CA PRO A 377 -20.42 -17.62 40.45
C PRO A 377 -20.75 -16.14 40.27
N ASP A 378 -21.40 -15.69 41.34
CA ASP A 378 -22.03 -14.43 41.65
C ASP A 378 -21.20 -13.15 41.49
N SER A 379 -22.01 -12.11 41.31
CA SER A 379 -21.80 -10.68 41.49
C SER A 379 -21.16 -10.24 42.82
N ASN A 380 -20.20 -9.29 42.72
CA ASN A 380 -20.04 -8.02 43.46
C ASN A 380 -18.55 -7.63 43.57
N PRO A 381 -18.20 -6.38 43.95
CA PRO A 381 -18.55 -5.09 43.36
C PRO A 381 -17.27 -4.31 42.93
N ARG A 382 -17.49 -3.16 42.28
CA ARG A 382 -16.51 -2.10 41.98
C ARG A 382 -15.51 -1.84 43.14
N PRO A 383 -14.25 -1.56 42.81
CA PRO A 383 -13.46 -0.60 43.59
C PRO A 383 -13.06 0.61 42.75
N ASP A 384 -12.86 1.68 43.49
CA ASP A 384 -12.74 3.06 43.06
C ASP A 384 -11.46 3.39 42.28
N ILE A 385 -11.59 4.51 41.57
CA ILE A 385 -10.57 5.32 40.92
C ILE A 385 -9.40 5.61 41.88
N PRO A 386 -8.13 5.52 41.44
CA PRO A 386 -7.08 6.34 42.00
C PRO A 386 -6.72 7.48 41.05
N GLN A 387 -6.94 8.70 41.56
CA GLN A 387 -6.25 9.91 41.13
C GLN A 387 -4.73 9.78 41.35
N GLY A 388 -3.96 10.49 40.54
CA GLY A 388 -2.62 10.98 40.92
C GLY A 388 -1.44 10.22 40.33
N PHE A 389 -1.03 10.58 39.11
CA PHE A 389 0.37 10.41 38.69
C PHE A 389 1.21 11.48 39.39
N GLN A 390 1.70 11.14 40.58
CA GLN A 390 2.73 11.89 41.28
C GLN A 390 4.08 11.59 40.60
N ILE A 391 4.64 12.62 39.97
CA ILE A 391 5.93 12.59 39.31
C ILE A 391 7.01 12.49 40.38
N ASP A 392 7.84 11.46 40.26
CA ASP A 392 9.06 11.21 41.03
C ASP A 392 10.13 12.28 40.72
N PRO A 393 10.61 13.10 41.69
CA PRO A 393 11.61 14.11 41.44
C PRO A 393 12.94 13.79 42.14
N HIS A 394 13.69 12.78 41.71
CA HIS A 394 15.09 12.66 42.11
C HIS A 394 15.97 12.04 41.00
N ILE A 395 16.41 12.89 40.07
CA ILE A 395 17.64 12.65 39.30
C ILE A 395 18.65 13.73 39.71
N PRO A 396 19.82 13.38 40.26
CA PRO A 396 20.85 14.35 40.61
C PRO A 396 21.43 14.97 39.34
N LEU A 397 21.38 16.31 39.28
CA LEU A 397 22.01 17.13 38.25
C LEU A 397 23.53 17.12 38.44
N ASP A 398 24.23 16.75 37.37
CA ASP A 398 25.68 16.76 37.24
C ASP A 398 26.16 18.20 36.96
N PRO A 399 26.96 18.85 37.84
CA PRO A 399 27.32 20.25 37.69
C PRO A 399 28.70 20.42 37.02
N SER A 400 28.78 20.28 35.70
CA SER A 400 29.98 20.72 34.98
C SER A 400 29.77 20.88 33.47
N LEU A 401 29.02 21.90 33.06
CA LEU A 401 29.17 22.48 31.72
C LEU A 401 29.09 24.00 31.79
N SER A 402 30.26 24.62 31.87
CA SER A 402 30.49 26.06 31.78
C SER A 402 30.21 26.52 30.35
N LEU A 403 29.03 27.09 30.10
CA LEU A 403 28.73 27.80 28.85
C LEU A 403 29.20 29.26 28.98
N SER A 404 30.42 29.51 28.53
CA SER A 404 30.91 30.88 28.26
C SER A 404 30.40 31.34 26.89
N SER A 405 29.45 32.26 26.91
CA SER A 405 29.15 33.15 25.78
C SER A 405 30.28 34.15 25.58
N PRO A 406 30.60 34.51 24.32
CA PRO A 406 31.07 35.85 24.04
C PRO A 406 30.03 36.63 23.23
N SER A 407 29.69 37.76 23.82
CA SER A 407 28.91 38.88 23.31
C SER A 407 29.56 39.57 22.11
N ARG A 408 28.67 40.04 21.20
CA ARG A 408 28.78 41.16 20.26
C ARG A 408 30.04 42.04 20.34
N THR A 409 30.60 42.34 19.17
CA THR A 409 31.04 43.70 18.82
C THR A 409 30.73 44.04 17.36
N SER A 410 30.08 45.18 17.21
CA SER A 410 29.89 45.94 15.98
C SER A 410 31.09 46.86 15.74
N VAL A 411 31.62 46.93 14.52
CA VAL A 411 32.37 48.09 14.03
C VAL A 411 32.06 48.29 12.54
N GLN A 412 31.48 49.44 12.21
CA GLN A 412 31.52 50.04 10.88
C GLN A 412 32.88 50.74 10.68
N ALA A 413 33.44 50.69 9.47
CA ALA A 413 34.08 51.84 8.83
C ALA A 413 34.41 51.54 7.36
N ALA A 414 34.07 52.50 6.50
CA ALA A 414 34.45 52.60 5.10
C ALA A 414 35.88 53.15 4.95
N ALA A 415 36.56 52.82 3.84
CA ALA A 415 37.17 53.77 2.91
C ALA A 415 38.09 53.07 1.89
N ALA A 416 38.25 53.75 0.77
CA ALA A 416 38.93 53.38 -0.46
C ALA A 416 40.46 53.26 -0.38
N ALA A 417 41.03 52.62 -1.41
CA ALA A 417 42.17 53.06 -2.25
C ALA A 417 43.28 52.00 -2.47
N THR A 418 43.28 51.44 -3.68
CA THR A 418 44.35 51.42 -4.70
C THR A 418 45.83 51.08 -4.38
N VAL A 419 46.37 50.18 -5.23
CA VAL A 419 47.76 49.98 -5.72
C VAL A 419 48.74 49.05 -4.95
N GLY A 420 49.31 48.09 -5.71
CA GLY A 420 50.60 47.42 -5.45
C GLY A 420 50.52 45.89 -5.58
N ALA A 421 50.55 45.29 -6.78
CA ALA A 421 51.74 44.90 -7.56
C ALA A 421 52.52 43.67 -7.02
N LEU A 422 52.74 42.73 -7.94
CA LEU A 422 53.72 41.61 -7.97
C LEU A 422 53.38 40.32 -7.21
N ASN A 423 53.01 39.28 -7.96
CA ASN A 423 53.95 38.18 -8.23
C ASN A 423 53.48 37.25 -9.36
N ASP A 424 54.33 37.19 -10.37
CA ASP A 424 54.42 36.17 -11.42
C ASP A 424 54.63 34.77 -10.83
N VAL A 425 53.78 33.81 -11.22
CA VAL A 425 54.22 32.43 -11.45
C VAL A 425 53.42 31.87 -12.63
N ALA A 426 54.12 31.71 -13.75
CA ALA A 426 53.65 31.08 -14.98
C ALA A 426 53.50 29.56 -14.83
N PHE A 427 52.41 28.99 -15.36
CA PHE A 427 52.35 27.59 -15.82
C PHE A 427 51.45 27.47 -17.08
N PRO A 428 51.70 26.48 -17.94
CA PRO A 428 51.57 26.63 -19.39
C PRO A 428 50.20 26.29 -19.96
N ALA A 429 49.98 26.88 -21.13
CA ALA A 429 48.83 26.70 -22.01
C ALA A 429 48.60 25.22 -22.38
N SER A 430 47.38 24.74 -22.10
CA SER A 430 46.83 23.52 -22.67
C SER A 430 45.74 23.88 -23.68
N SER A 431 45.85 23.24 -24.84
CA SER A 431 45.13 23.44 -26.08
C SER A 431 43.61 23.31 -25.98
N LYS A 432 42.90 24.27 -26.60
CA LYS A 432 41.48 24.20 -26.96
C LYS A 432 41.21 23.05 -27.94
N PRO A 433 40.15 22.24 -27.76
CA PRO A 433 39.49 21.59 -28.88
C PRO A 433 38.37 22.48 -29.44
N ALA A 434 38.39 22.64 -30.76
CA ALA A 434 37.37 23.30 -31.55
C ALA A 434 36.11 22.43 -31.61
N TYR A 435 34.94 23.04 -31.37
CA TYR A 435 33.64 22.48 -31.75
C TYR A 435 33.01 23.35 -32.85
N PRO A 436 32.37 22.74 -33.86
CA PRO A 436 31.82 23.47 -35.00
C PRO A 436 30.52 24.19 -34.64
N ALA A 437 30.40 25.40 -35.16
CA ALA A 437 29.21 26.23 -35.12
C ALA A 437 28.06 25.65 -35.96
N LEU A 438 26.85 25.71 -35.44
CA LEU A 438 25.59 25.59 -36.18
C LEU A 438 24.63 26.71 -35.72
N PRO A 439 23.68 27.12 -36.60
CA PRO A 439 23.30 28.52 -36.75
C PRO A 439 22.18 28.98 -35.81
N ALA A 440 22.24 30.29 -35.55
CA ALA A 440 21.24 31.09 -34.87
C ALA A 440 19.91 31.12 -35.65
N ALA A 441 18.81 30.88 -34.95
CA ALA A 441 17.49 31.34 -35.36
C ALA A 441 16.57 31.51 -34.14
N LEU A 442 16.01 32.71 -34.05
CA LEU A 442 14.78 33.11 -33.34
C LEU A 442 14.88 33.30 -31.83
N GLY A 443 15.03 34.58 -31.46
CA GLY A 443 14.83 35.09 -30.12
C GLY A 443 13.36 35.12 -29.71
N VAL A 444 13.16 35.00 -28.40
CA VAL A 444 11.96 35.42 -27.69
C VAL A 444 12.44 35.94 -26.32
N ASP A 445 12.31 37.24 -26.12
CA ASP A 445 12.45 37.89 -24.81
C ASP A 445 11.28 37.50 -23.89
N PRO A 446 11.54 37.30 -22.58
CA PRO A 446 10.51 37.54 -21.58
C PRO A 446 11.01 38.58 -20.57
N SER A 447 10.81 39.85 -20.91
CA SER A 447 10.58 40.90 -19.91
C SER A 447 9.07 41.02 -19.69
N THR A 448 8.70 41.39 -18.46
CA THR A 448 7.35 41.79 -18.02
C THR A 448 6.45 40.67 -17.48
N PHE A 449 6.48 40.48 -16.15
CA PHE A 449 5.25 40.34 -15.38
C PHE A 449 5.46 40.92 -13.98
N SER A 450 4.96 42.15 -13.80
CA SER A 450 4.65 42.74 -12.51
C SER A 450 3.29 42.22 -12.07
N ALA A 451 3.16 41.84 -10.80
CA ALA A 451 1.87 41.74 -10.13
C ALA A 451 1.99 42.33 -8.73
N GLN A 452 1.35 43.48 -8.57
CA GLN A 452 1.01 44.11 -7.30
C GLN A 452 0.23 43.15 -6.41
N LEU A 453 0.53 43.17 -5.12
CA LEU A 453 -0.38 42.78 -4.05
C LEU A 453 -0.43 43.96 -3.08
N ASP A 454 -1.52 44.71 -3.18
CA ASP A 454 -2.03 45.58 -2.13
C ASP A 454 -3.23 44.88 -1.47
N SER A 455 -3.33 45.09 -0.15
CA SER A 455 -4.41 44.72 0.81
C SER A 455 -4.24 43.40 1.55
#